data_AF-A0A7X7TDR7-F1
#
_entry.id   AF-A0A7X7TDR7-F1
#
_cell.length_a   1.000
_cell.length_b   1.000
_cell.length_c   1.000
_cell.angle_alpha   90.00
_cell.angle_beta   90.00
_cell.angle_gamma   90.00
#
_symmetry.space_group_name_H-M   'P 1'
#
loop_
_entity.id
_entity.type
_entity.pdbx_description
1 polymer ?
#
loop_
_entity_poly.entity_id
_entity_poly.type
_entity_poly.pdbx_seq_one_letter_code
_entity_poly.pdbx_strand_id
1 'polypeptide(L)' 'MHKPIIVYILLIVSATLAENWPGFRGPGRQGISGETKLPISWSATENIAWKATIDGKGWSSPIVW' A
#
# COMPACT_ATOMS: atom_id res chain seq x y z
N MET A 1 8.17 23.27 27.52
CA MET A 1 9.23 22.25 27.66
C MET A 1 8.94 20.98 26.84
N HIS A 2 8.26 21.07 25.69
CA HIS A 2 7.82 19.89 24.88
C HIS A 2 8.51 19.75 23.51
N LYS A 3 9.40 20.69 23.17
CA LYS A 3 10.13 20.71 21.90
C LYS A 3 10.97 19.46 21.60
N PRO A 4 11.69 18.82 22.56
CA PRO A 4 12.49 17.64 22.22
C PRO A 4 11.62 16.42 21.91
N ILE A 5 10.50 16.23 22.61
CA ILE A 5 9.60 15.08 22.41
C ILE A 5 8.95 15.09 21.02
N ILE A 6 8.52 16.27 20.54
CA ILE A 6 7.94 16.42 19.21
C ILE A 6 8.97 16.10 18.11
N VAL A 7 10.23 16.50 18.29
CA VAL A 7 11.32 16.19 17.35
C VAL A 7 11.61 14.69 17.31
N TYR A 8 11.59 14.00 18.46
CA TYR A 8 11.74 12.54 18.51
C TYR A 8 10.58 11.80 17.85
N ILE A 9 9.34 12.27 17.97
CA ILE A 9 8.16 11.66 17.32
C ILE A 9 8.22 11.80 15.79
N LEU A 10 8.70 12.94 15.27
CA LEU A 10 8.87 13.17 13.83
C LEU A 10 9.99 12.32 13.20
N LEU A 11 10.95 11.84 13.99
CA LEU A 11 12.03 10.97 13.52
C LEU A 11 11.62 9.48 13.39
N ILE A 12 10.44 9.09 13.88
CA ILE A 12 9.91 7.72 13.80
C ILE A 12 8.87 7.61 12.66
N VAL A 13 9.05 8.38 11.59
CA VAL A 13 8.35 8.10 10.33
C VAL A 13 9.09 6.93 9.68
N SER A 14 8.70 5.71 10.04
CA SER A 14 9.21 4.49 9.39
C SER A 14 9.00 4.59 7.88
N ALA A 15 10.08 4.58 7.12
CA ALA A 15 10.01 4.42 5.68
C ALA A 15 9.34 3.06 5.40
N THR A 16 8.20 3.08 4.72
CA THR A 16 7.52 1.85 4.30
C THR A 16 8.31 1.23 3.16
N LEU A 17 8.84 0.02 3.36
CA LEU A 17 9.51 -0.75 2.33
C LEU A 17 8.47 -1.57 1.57
N ALA A 18 7.84 -0.96 0.55
CA ALA A 18 6.96 -1.66 -0.38
C ALA A 18 7.63 -1.73 -1.76
N GLU A 19 7.34 -2.80 -2.53
CA GLU A 19 7.78 -2.91 -3.92
C GLU A 19 6.95 -2.00 -4.85
N ASN A 20 7.62 -1.38 -5.82
CA ASN A 20 6.95 -0.60 -6.85
C ASN A 20 6.20 -1.55 -7.80
N TRP A 21 4.98 -1.20 -8.17
CA TRP A 21 4.15 -1.96 -9.12
C TRP A 21 3.76 -1.08 -10.31
N PRO A 22 4.70 -0.79 -11.24
CA PRO A 22 4.55 0.28 -12.24
C PRO A 22 3.56 -0.03 -13.37
N GLY A 23 2.94 -1.22 -13.39
CA GLY A 23 2.06 -1.61 -14.48
C GLY A 23 1.40 -2.98 -14.29
N PHE A 24 0.62 -3.40 -15.30
CA PHE A 24 -0.02 -4.70 -15.29
C PHE A 24 1.01 -5.81 -15.06
N ARG A 25 0.75 -6.65 -14.05
CA ARG A 25 1.62 -7.75 -13.62
C ARG A 25 2.99 -7.32 -13.03
N GLY A 26 3.14 -6.07 -12.62
CA GLY A 26 4.27 -5.61 -11.79
C GLY A 26 5.57 -5.38 -12.55
N PRO A 27 6.70 -5.14 -11.85
CA PRO A 27 7.99 -4.78 -12.44
C PRO A 27 8.47 -5.75 -13.54
N GLY A 28 8.29 -7.04 -13.30
CA GLY A 28 8.68 -8.10 -14.22
C GLY A 28 7.60 -8.52 -15.22
N ARG A 29 6.40 -7.92 -15.19
CA ARG A 29 5.23 -8.29 -16.02
C ARG A 29 4.77 -9.75 -15.88
N GLN A 30 5.15 -10.41 -14.79
CA GLN A 30 4.84 -11.82 -14.52
C GLN A 30 3.69 -11.99 -13.52
N GLY A 31 3.41 -10.99 -12.68
CA GLY A 31 2.38 -11.04 -11.66
C GLY A 31 2.84 -11.80 -10.42
N ILE A 32 4.13 -11.75 -10.13
CA ILE A 32 4.76 -12.41 -8.99
C ILE A 32 5.14 -11.31 -8.00
N SER A 33 4.72 -11.46 -6.74
CA SER A 33 5.13 -10.62 -5.61
C SER A 33 5.97 -11.45 -4.65
N GLY A 34 6.98 -10.83 -4.04
CA GLY A 34 7.77 -11.42 -2.96
C GLY A 34 7.15 -11.25 -1.56
N GLU A 35 6.02 -10.55 -1.45
CA GLU A 35 5.37 -10.29 -0.16
C GLU A 35 4.85 -11.56 0.51
N THR A 36 4.87 -11.57 1.83
CA THR A 36 4.44 -12.73 2.64
C THR A 36 3.43 -12.31 3.70
N LYS A 37 2.77 -13.29 4.35
CA LYS A 37 1.77 -13.07 5.41
C LYS A 37 0.59 -12.20 4.97
N LEU A 38 0.24 -12.27 3.69
CA LEU A 38 -0.92 -11.58 3.14
C LEU A 38 -2.22 -12.18 3.72
N PRO A 39 -3.26 -11.37 3.99
CA PRO A 39 -4.55 -11.88 4.42
C PRO A 39 -5.17 -12.80 3.38
N ILE A 40 -5.68 -13.95 3.82
CA ILE A 40 -6.32 -14.96 2.95
C ILE A 40 -7.86 -14.97 3.09
N SER A 41 -8.41 -14.10 3.95
CA SER A 41 -9.85 -13.94 4.18
C SER A 41 -10.21 -12.48 4.01
N TRP A 42 -11.35 -12.20 3.38
CA TRP A 42 -11.74 -10.84 3.00
C TRP A 42 -13.26 -10.69 3.09
N SER A 43 -13.71 -9.49 3.47
CA SER A 43 -15.12 -9.10 3.39
C SER A 43 -15.26 -7.64 3.00
N ALA A 44 -16.49 -7.12 2.98
CA ALA A 44 -16.72 -5.69 2.73
C ALA A 44 -16.12 -4.79 3.82
N THR A 45 -15.77 -5.35 4.98
CA THR A 45 -15.27 -4.61 6.15
C THR A 45 -14.01 -5.23 6.78
N GLU A 46 -13.65 -6.46 6.43
CA GLU A 46 -12.49 -7.18 6.99
C GLU A 46 -11.29 -7.11 6.05
N ASN A 47 -10.11 -6.89 6.63
CA ASN A 47 -8.82 -6.78 5.92
C ASN A 47 -8.75 -5.67 4.86
N ILE A 48 -9.72 -4.75 4.82
CA ILE A 48 -9.71 -3.56 3.94
C ILE A 48 -8.89 -2.45 4.58
N ALA A 49 -7.74 -2.13 3.98
CA ALA A 49 -6.90 -1.00 4.42
C ALA A 49 -7.52 0.36 4.06
N TRP A 50 -8.10 0.47 2.87
CA TRP A 50 -8.74 1.68 2.38
C TRP A 50 -9.69 1.36 1.22
N LYS A 51 -10.59 2.30 0.93
CA LYS A 51 -11.48 2.25 -0.23
C LYS A 51 -11.65 3.66 -0.79
N ALA A 52 -11.58 3.78 -2.11
CA ALA A 52 -11.81 5.02 -2.83
C ALA A 52 -12.96 4.83 -3.83
N THR A 53 -13.82 5.83 -3.95
CA THR A 53 -14.82 5.88 -5.02
C THR A 53 -14.10 6.26 -6.32
N ILE A 54 -14.39 5.55 -7.40
CA ILE A 54 -13.89 5.84 -8.74
C ILE A 54 -15.08 6.20 -9.62
N ASP A 55 -15.00 7.35 -10.28
CA ASP A 55 -16.04 7.80 -11.20
C ASP A 55 -16.03 6.93 -12.48
N GLY A 56 -17.21 6.53 -12.93
CA GLY A 56 -17.36 5.68 -14.11
C GLY A 56 -17.00 4.21 -13.86
N LYS A 57 -16.46 3.54 -14.89
CA LYS A 57 -16.06 2.13 -14.84
C LYS A 57 -14.55 2.02 -15.02
N GLY A 58 -13.87 1.39 -14.08
CA GLY A 58 -12.43 1.10 -14.17
C GLY A 58 -12.17 -0.22 -14.90
N TRP A 59 -11.36 -0.19 -15.94
CA TRP A 59 -10.91 -1.38 -16.71
C TRP A 59 -9.39 -1.58 -16.60
N SER A 60 -8.72 -0.69 -15.88
CA SER A 60 -7.27 -0.64 -15.70
C SER A 60 -6.86 -1.35 -14.40
N SER A 61 -5.58 -1.71 -14.32
CA SER A 61 -4.97 -2.18 -13.07
C SER A 61 -4.37 -1.01 -12.29
N PRO A 62 -4.33 -1.08 -10.95
CA PRO A 62 -3.64 -0.07 -10.15
C PRO A 62 -2.14 -0.06 -10.49
N ILE A 63 -1.57 1.14 -10.50
CA ILE A 63 -0.14 1.39 -10.62
C ILE A 63 0.32 1.97 -9.28
N VAL A 64 1.39 1.41 -8.72
CA VAL A 64 1.99 1.84 -7.45
C VAL A 64 3.47 2.09 -7.70
N TRP A 65 4.03 3.15 -7.14
CA TRP A 65 5.46 3.51 -7.22
C TRP A 65 5.95 3.95 -5.84
#